data_AF-K0KZ38-F1
#
_entry.id   AF-K0KZ38-F1
#
_cell.length_a   1.000
_cell.length_b   1.000
_cell.length_c   1.000
_cell.angle_alpha   90.00
_cell.angle_beta   90.00
_cell.angle_gamma   90.00
#
_symmetry.space_group_name_H-M   'P 1'
#
loop_
_entity.id
_entity.type
_entity.pdbx_description
1 polymer ?
#
loop_
_entity_poly.entity_id
_entity_poly.type
_entity_poly.pdbx_seq_one_letter_code
_entity_poly.pdbx_strand_id
1 'polypeptide(L)' 'MSETEVKQTSSEPLDLIRLLLDEQAYDSHCNIVLSDAIETIYDIEEGSDELKSTTKNSEILFVRGDSVILISSPSDE' A
#
# COMPACT_ATOMS: atom_id res chain seq x y z
N MET A 1 19.42 15.17 38.68
CA MET A 1 18.30 14.62 37.89
C MET A 1 18.59 15.03 36.46
N SER A 2 19.20 14.13 35.68
CA SER A 2 19.49 14.37 34.27
C SER A 2 18.21 14.06 33.50
N GLU A 3 17.65 15.06 32.84
CA GLU A 3 16.55 14.89 31.89
C GLU A 3 17.06 13.99 30.77
N THR A 4 16.48 12.80 30.66
CA THR A 4 16.72 11.91 29.54
C THR A 4 16.06 12.53 28.31
N GLU A 5 16.85 13.10 27.40
CA GLU A 5 16.37 13.54 26.09
C GLU A 5 15.67 12.37 25.39
N VAL A 6 14.36 12.49 25.23
CA VAL A 6 13.58 11.61 24.35
C VAL A 6 14.05 11.92 22.94
N LYS A 7 14.95 11.07 22.42
CA LYS A 7 15.39 11.13 21.03
C LYS A 7 14.18 10.89 20.14
N GLN A 8 13.60 11.96 19.59
CA GLN A 8 12.60 11.86 18.53
C GLN A 8 13.23 11.06 17.38
N THR A 9 12.82 9.80 17.23
CA THR A 9 13.17 9.00 16.07
C THR A 9 12.27 9.49 14.93
N SER A 10 12.81 10.31 14.04
CA SER A 10 12.14 10.63 12.78
C SER A 10 12.07 9.34 11.96
N SER A 11 10.93 8.66 12.01
CA SER A 11 10.68 7.51 11.15
C SER A 11 10.60 7.97 9.69
N GLU A 12 11.38 7.36 8.82
CA GLU A 12 11.27 7.64 7.39
C GLU A 12 9.97 7.04 6.82
N PRO A 13 9.41 7.58 5.72
CA PRO A 13 8.16 7.06 5.15
C PRO A 13 8.19 5.57 4.83
N LEU A 14 9.35 5.04 4.43
CA LEU A 14 9.53 3.61 4.17
C LEU A 14 9.54 2.76 5.47
N ASP A 15 9.97 3.32 6.60
CA ASP A 15 9.90 2.62 7.90
C ASP A 15 8.45 2.40 8.32
N LEU A 16 7.57 3.35 8.02
CA LEU A 16 6.13 3.20 8.24
C LEU A 16 5.52 2.13 7.34
N ILE A 17 5.92 2.10 6.07
CA ILE A 17 5.50 1.05 5.14
C ILE A 17 5.99 -0.32 5.62
N ARG A 18 7.19 -0.41 6.19
CA ARG A 18 7.70 -1.63 6.82
C ARG A 18 6.79 -2.14 7.91
N LEU A 19 6.27 -1.24 8.72
CA LEU A 19 5.39 -1.58 9.83
C LEU A 19 4.00 -2.03 9.34
N LEU A 20 3.54 -1.47 8.21
CA LEU A 20 2.24 -1.79 7.62
C LEU A 20 2.25 -3.11 6.85
N LEU A 21 3.34 -3.41 6.16
CA LEU A 21 3.49 -4.55 5.25
C LEU A 21 4.17 -5.73 5.96
N ASP A 22 3.84 -6.00 7.23
CA ASP A 22 4.60 -6.85 8.18
C ASP A 22 5.20 -8.16 7.58
N GLU A 23 4.46 -8.84 6.68
CA GLU A 23 4.92 -10.07 6.00
C GLU A 23 5.21 -9.93 4.48
N GLN A 24 5.18 -8.71 3.95
CA GLN A 24 5.28 -8.42 2.52
C GLN A 24 6.59 -7.69 2.19
N ALA A 25 7.08 -7.91 0.97
CA ALA A 25 8.34 -7.34 0.53
C ALA A 25 8.12 -6.03 -0.23
N TYR A 26 8.94 -5.03 0.03
CA TYR A 26 9.00 -3.79 -0.75
C TYR A 26 10.42 -3.24 -0.83
N ASP A 27 10.66 -2.31 -1.75
CA ASP A 27 11.95 -1.64 -1.92
C ASP A 27 11.83 -0.11 -1.98
N SER A 28 12.95 0.58 -2.17
CA SER A 28 13.01 2.04 -2.28
C SER A 28 12.31 2.62 -3.52
N HIS A 29 11.99 1.79 -4.51
CA HIS A 29 11.24 2.19 -5.70
C HIS A 29 9.74 1.98 -5.51
N CYS A 30 9.30 1.52 -4.34
CA CYS A 30 7.93 1.10 -4.07
C CYS A 30 7.48 -0.08 -4.93
N ASN A 31 8.39 -0.94 -5.39
CA ASN A 31 7.96 -2.26 -5.85
C ASN A 31 7.45 -3.05 -4.65
N ILE A 32 6.38 -3.82 -4.81
CA ILE A 32 5.73 -4.54 -3.71
C ILE A 32 5.39 -5.97 -4.14
N VAL A 33 5.63 -6.94 -3.26
CA VAL A 33 5.09 -8.30 -3.38
C VAL A 33 4.01 -8.47 -2.32
N LEU A 34 2.77 -8.64 -2.76
CA LEU A 34 1.60 -8.85 -1.92
C LEU A 34 1.22 -10.33 -1.92
N SER A 35 0.86 -10.86 -0.76
CA SER A 35 0.18 -12.16 -0.63
C SER A 35 -1.33 -11.96 -0.45
N ASP A 36 -2.14 -12.91 -0.93
CA ASP A 36 -3.61 -12.91 -0.83
C ASP A 36 -4.24 -11.57 -1.28
N ALA A 37 -3.75 -11.02 -2.38
CA ALA A 37 -4.12 -9.72 -2.89
C ALA A 37 -5.50 -9.71 -3.56
N ILE A 38 -6.29 -8.68 -3.27
CA ILE A 38 -7.55 -8.38 -3.94
C ILE A 38 -7.36 -7.13 -4.81
N GLU A 39 -7.33 -7.32 -6.13
CA GLU A 39 -7.29 -6.24 -7.10
C GLU A 39 -8.72 -5.83 -7.45
N THR A 40 -9.02 -4.52 -7.40
CA THR A 40 -10.29 -3.96 -7.89
C THR A 40 -10.02 -2.97 -9.01
N ILE A 41 -10.51 -3.28 -10.20
CA ILE A 41 -10.38 -2.45 -11.40
C ILE A 41 -11.68 -1.68 -11.58
N TYR A 42 -11.58 -0.37 -11.71
CA TYR A 42 -12.72 0.52 -11.96
C TYR A 42 -12.71 0.98 -13.41
N ASP A 43 -13.82 0.76 -14.10
CA ASP A 43 -14.02 1.12 -15.50
C ASP A 43 -15.28 1.99 -15.62
N ILE A 44 -15.24 2.97 -16.54
CA ILE A 44 -16.39 3.78 -16.91
C ILE A 44 -16.91 3.25 -18.24
N GLU A 45 -18.19 2.87 -18.33
CA GLU A 45 -18.74 2.37 -19.58
C GLU A 45 -18.83 3.47 -20.65
N GLU A 46 -18.45 3.13 -21.88
CA GLU A 46 -18.53 4.07 -22.99
C GLU A 46 -19.99 4.49 -23.25
N GLY A 47 -20.28 5.76 -23.01
CA GLY A 47 -21.60 6.35 -23.24
C GLY A 47 -22.54 6.35 -22.03
N SER A 48 -22.07 5.95 -20.85
CA SER A 48 -22.77 6.17 -19.57
C SER A 48 -21.83 6.79 -18.53
N ASP A 49 -22.39 7.44 -17.51
CA ASP A 49 -21.64 7.88 -16.32
C ASP A 49 -21.62 6.79 -15.22
N GLU A 50 -21.91 5.53 -15.59
CA GLU A 50 -21.95 4.42 -14.63
C GLU A 50 -20.54 3.86 -14.39
N LEU A 51 -20.13 3.86 -13.12
CA LEU A 51 -18.88 3.25 -12.67
C LEU A 51 -19.07 1.76 -12.45
N LYS A 52 -18.31 0.93 -13.16
CA LYS A 52 -18.25 -0.53 -12.95
C LYS A 52 -16.96 -0.93 -12.27
N SER A 53 -17.04 -1.95 -11.44
CA SER A 53 -15.88 -2.52 -10.75
C SER A 53 -15.77 -4.02 -11.01
N THR A 54 -14.56 -4.49 -11.34
CA THR A 54 -14.22 -5.91 -11.45
C THR A 54 -13.17 -6.26 -10.41
N THR A 55 -13.42 -7.32 -9.63
CA THR A 55 -12.49 -7.80 -8.60
C THR A 55 -11.76 -9.06 -9.05
N LYS A 56 -10.47 -9.16 -8.75
CA LYS A 56 -9.64 -10.34 -8.98
C LYS A 56 -8.85 -10.68 -7.71
N ASN A 57 -8.80 -11.95 -7.38
CA ASN A 57 -8.01 -12.46 -6.26
C ASN A 57 -6.73 -13.09 -6.80
N SER A 58 -5.59 -12.82 -6.16
CA SER A 58 -4.29 -13.38 -6.50
C SER A 58 -3.58 -13.86 -5.24
N GLU A 59 -3.11 -15.11 -5.24
CA GLU A 59 -2.36 -15.67 -4.10
C GLU A 59 -1.05 -14.90 -3.87
N ILE A 60 -0.35 -14.55 -4.96
CA ILE A 60 0.85 -13.69 -4.93
C ILE A 60 0.76 -12.69 -6.09
N LEU A 61 0.97 -11.40 -5.80
CA LEU A 61 0.96 -10.32 -6.79
C LEU A 61 2.21 -9.45 -6.66
N PHE A 62 2.92 -9.26 -7.77
CA PHE A 62 4.00 -8.27 -7.87
C PHE A 62 3.46 -6.97 -8.45
N VAL A 63 3.61 -5.88 -7.70
CA VAL A 63 3.25 -4.52 -8.09
C VAL A 63 4.53 -3.74 -8.39
N ARG A 64 4.62 -3.18 -9.60
CA ARG A 64 5.73 -2.31 -9.99
C ARG A 64 5.53 -0.91 -9.43
N GLY A 65 6.56 -0.38 -8.78
CA GLY A 65 6.47 0.87 -8.03
C GLY A 65 6.23 2.13 -8.85
N ASP A 66 6.57 2.14 -10.14
CA ASP A 66 6.30 3.28 -11.03
C ASP A 66 4.80 3.63 -11.14
N SER A 67 3.91 2.65 -10.91
CA SER A 67 2.46 2.83 -10.99
C SER A 67 1.80 3.14 -9.64
N VAL A 68 2.55 3.13 -8.53
CA VAL A 68 2.01 3.32 -7.18
C VAL A 68 1.87 4.80 -6.88
N ILE A 69 0.65 5.23 -6.56
CA ILE A 69 0.34 6.64 -6.26
C ILE A 69 0.22 6.88 -4.75
N LEU A 70 -0.45 5.97 -4.04
CA LEU A 70 -0.71 6.06 -2.61
C LEU A 70 -0.63 4.68 -1.98
N ILE A 71 0.02 4.61 -0.82
CA ILE A 71 -0.03 3.46 0.09
C ILE A 71 -0.65 3.96 1.38
N SER A 72 -1.70 3.31 1.84
CA SER A 72 -2.38 3.61 3.09
C SER A 72 -2.70 2.33 3.84
N SER A 73 -2.83 2.43 5.17
CA SER A 73 -3.45 1.35 5.94
C SER A 73 -4.89 1.14 5.48
N PRO A 74 -5.44 -0.08 5.60
CA PRO A 74 -6.88 -0.25 5.53
C PRO A 74 -7.52 0.67 6.60
N SER A 75 -8.64 1.29 6.25
CA SER A 75 -9.45 2.00 7.24
C SER A 75 -10.01 0.97 8.21
N ASP A 76 -9.81 1.18 9.52
CA ASP A 76 -10.59 0.46 10.53
C ASP A 76 -12.07 0.87 10.33
N GLU A 77 -12.93 -0.09 10.01
CA GLU A 77 -14.37 0.05 10.26
C GLU A 77 -14.67 -0.21 11.75
#